data_AF-A0A8D4SPE6-F1
#
_entry.id   AF-A0A8D4SPE6-F1
#
_cell.length_a   1.000
_cell.length_b   1.000
_cell.length_c   1.000
_cell.angle_alpha   90.00
_cell.angle_beta   90.00
_cell.angle_gamma   90.00
#
_symmetry.space_group_name_H-M   'P 1'
#
loop_
_entity.id
_entity.type
_entity.pdbx_description
1 polymer ?
#
loop_
_entity_poly.entity_id
_entity_poly.type
_entity_poly.pdbx_seq_one_letter_code
_entity_poly.pdbx_strand_id
1 'polypeptide(L)'
;MNNQKPELHENIDDLLSQMNEEDANKFMDYMDVQDVNGINSTIKKYGYVYVIPISNIISNEAVDNLFGGKEEVIIPLLMNSLSDAAKKIKENSEFSKGKSINQVNSISELRALDESMNKKKLANQYISALLNEELNAIMKAKLILESAGCDYISSELNVIIDKMTINLLLTNPINAIKKKEIISEDRRKAGKGNISPHKNTAIKIAKDTWDKYPNASQGGMADELFHYFREKRNDNPASGAIKSWLSESGLNPNITPKNRKFKLVIKE
;
A
#
# COMPACT_ATOMS: atom_id res chain seq x y z
N MET A 1 -18.63 -23.99 -29.55
CA MET A 1 -19.16 -23.34 -28.33
C MET A 1 -18.10 -22.39 -27.82
N ASN A 2 -18.37 -21.09 -27.83
CA ASN A 2 -17.45 -20.06 -27.37
C ASN A 2 -17.26 -20.20 -25.86
N ASN A 3 -16.09 -20.68 -25.43
CA ASN A 3 -15.64 -20.63 -24.05
C ASN A 3 -15.18 -19.20 -23.74
N GLN A 4 -16.12 -18.27 -23.59
CA GLN A 4 -15.81 -17.03 -22.89
C GLN A 4 -15.85 -17.30 -21.39
N LYS A 5 -14.76 -16.91 -20.72
CA LYS A 5 -14.58 -17.03 -19.28
C LYS A 5 -15.54 -16.02 -18.63
N PRO A 6 -16.38 -16.43 -17.66
CA PRO A 6 -17.31 -15.48 -17.08
C PRO A 6 -16.55 -14.35 -16.38
N GLU A 7 -16.90 -13.10 -16.68
CA GLU A 7 -16.36 -11.95 -15.97
C GLU A 7 -16.75 -12.01 -14.48
N LEU A 8 -15.99 -11.33 -13.61
CA LEU A 8 -16.23 -11.36 -12.16
C LEU A 8 -17.69 -11.01 -11.79
N HIS A 9 -18.30 -10.11 -12.56
CA HIS A 9 -19.70 -9.70 -12.44
C HIS A 9 -20.69 -10.84 -12.76
N GLU A 10 -20.41 -11.65 -13.78
CA GLU A 10 -21.27 -12.78 -14.16
C GLU A 10 -21.32 -13.87 -13.07
N ASN A 11 -20.22 -14.07 -12.33
CA ASN A 11 -20.20 -15.04 -11.21
C ASN A 11 -20.96 -14.53 -9.99
N ILE A 12 -20.99 -13.21 -9.76
CA ILE A 12 -21.77 -12.60 -8.67
C ILE A 12 -23.26 -12.65 -9.02
N ASP A 13 -23.62 -12.31 -10.25
CA ASP A 13 -25.01 -12.36 -10.72
C ASP A 13 -25.57 -13.80 -10.69
N ASP A 14 -24.77 -14.79 -11.12
CA ASP A 14 -25.15 -16.21 -11.01
C ASP A 14 -25.33 -16.65 -9.55
N LEU A 15 -24.39 -16.30 -8.67
CA LEU A 15 -24.49 -16.58 -7.23
C LEU A 15 -25.77 -15.96 -6.66
N LEU A 16 -26.01 -14.67 -6.88
CA LEU A 16 -27.18 -13.96 -6.35
C LEU A 16 -28.49 -14.54 -6.88
N SER A 17 -28.52 -15.01 -8.12
CA SER A 17 -29.70 -15.67 -8.70
C SER A 17 -30.08 -17.00 -8.03
N GLN A 18 -29.12 -17.64 -7.37
CA GLN A 18 -29.32 -18.91 -6.66
C GLN A 18 -29.64 -18.71 -5.18
N MET A 19 -29.39 -17.50 -4.64
CA MET A 19 -29.57 -17.21 -3.22
C MET A 19 -31.05 -17.02 -2.85
N ASN A 20 -31.41 -17.48 -1.66
CA ASN A 20 -32.67 -17.06 -1.05
C ASN A 20 -32.51 -15.64 -0.46
N GLU A 21 -33.62 -14.97 -0.19
CA GLU A 21 -33.62 -13.58 0.29
C GLU A 21 -32.84 -13.39 1.59
N GLU A 22 -32.90 -14.34 2.53
CA GLU A 22 -32.17 -14.28 3.80
C GLU A 22 -30.66 -14.36 3.61
N ASP A 23 -30.19 -15.33 2.81
CA ASP A 23 -28.79 -15.54 2.53
C ASP A 23 -28.22 -14.40 1.66
N ALA A 24 -29.01 -13.84 0.73
CA ALA A 24 -28.64 -12.67 -0.05
C ALA A 24 -28.43 -11.44 0.84
N ASN A 25 -29.35 -11.16 1.76
CA ASN A 25 -29.22 -10.06 2.71
C ASN A 25 -27.98 -10.22 3.60
N LYS A 26 -27.76 -11.42 4.17
CA LYS A 26 -26.54 -11.71 4.96
C LYS A 26 -25.26 -11.53 4.15
N PHE A 27 -25.27 -11.96 2.88
CA PHE A 27 -24.11 -11.80 2.00
C PHE A 27 -23.79 -10.32 1.77
N MET A 28 -24.80 -9.48 1.52
CA MET A 28 -24.61 -8.03 1.37
C MET A 28 -24.10 -7.40 2.66
N ASP A 29 -24.67 -7.77 3.82
CA ASP A 29 -24.19 -7.30 5.12
C ASP A 29 -22.71 -7.65 5.35
N TYR A 30 -22.32 -8.89 5.05
CA TYR A 30 -20.94 -9.34 5.18
C TYR A 30 -19.99 -8.65 4.19
N MET A 31 -20.45 -8.35 2.97
CA MET A 31 -19.69 -7.56 1.99
C MET A 31 -19.44 -6.14 2.48
N ASP A 32 -20.44 -5.50 3.08
CA ASP A 32 -20.34 -4.14 3.62
C ASP A 32 -19.34 -4.05 4.78
N VAL A 33 -19.32 -5.04 5.67
CA VAL A 33 -18.37 -5.08 6.80
C VAL A 33 -17.05 -5.81 6.46
N GLN A 34 -16.88 -6.27 5.22
CA GLN A 34 -15.74 -7.07 4.76
C GLN A 34 -15.47 -8.32 5.61
N ASP A 35 -16.53 -8.95 6.14
CA ASP A 35 -16.40 -10.21 6.88
C ASP A 35 -16.20 -11.39 5.92
N VAL A 36 -14.93 -11.66 5.61
CA VAL A 36 -14.51 -12.76 4.74
C VAL A 36 -15.03 -14.11 5.21
N ASN A 37 -15.10 -14.34 6.53
CA ASN A 37 -15.58 -15.61 7.06
C ASN A 37 -17.09 -15.75 6.84
N GLY A 38 -17.83 -14.68 7.12
CA GLY A 38 -19.26 -14.56 6.83
C GLY A 38 -19.55 -14.80 5.35
N ILE A 39 -18.90 -14.03 4.46
CA ILE A 39 -19.00 -14.17 2.99
C ILE A 39 -18.79 -15.64 2.59
N ASN A 40 -17.65 -16.22 2.97
CA ASN A 40 -17.28 -17.56 2.53
C ASN A 40 -18.21 -18.64 3.12
N SER A 41 -18.73 -18.43 4.33
CA SER A 41 -19.69 -19.36 4.96
C SER A 41 -21.03 -19.39 4.23
N THR A 42 -21.48 -18.23 3.73
CA THR A 42 -22.76 -18.08 3.03
C THR A 42 -22.68 -18.64 1.62
N ILE A 43 -21.67 -18.24 0.84
CA ILE A 43 -21.60 -18.62 -0.58
C ILE A 43 -21.21 -20.09 -0.80
N LYS A 44 -20.54 -20.72 0.18
CA LYS A 44 -20.24 -22.18 0.15
C LYS A 44 -21.49 -23.05 0.04
N LYS A 45 -22.63 -22.60 0.57
CA LYS A 45 -23.92 -23.32 0.44
C LYS A 45 -24.33 -23.51 -1.02
N TYR A 46 -23.89 -22.60 -1.89
CA TYR A 46 -24.19 -22.55 -3.32
C TYR A 46 -23.02 -23.07 -4.18
N GLY A 47 -22.02 -23.72 -3.57
CA GLY A 47 -20.86 -24.27 -4.29
C GLY A 47 -19.79 -23.24 -4.67
N TYR A 48 -19.89 -22.02 -4.14
CA TYR A 48 -18.91 -20.95 -4.39
C TYR A 48 -17.84 -20.89 -3.27
N VAL A 49 -16.67 -20.36 -3.60
CA VAL A 49 -15.58 -20.11 -2.65
C VAL A 49 -15.06 -18.70 -2.85
N TYR A 50 -14.95 -17.96 -1.75
CA TYR A 50 -14.36 -16.62 -1.78
C TYR A 50 -12.85 -16.76 -1.71
N VAL A 51 -12.17 -16.15 -2.68
CA VAL A 51 -10.71 -16.18 -2.79
C VAL A 51 -10.20 -14.77 -2.62
N ILE A 52 -9.36 -14.54 -1.62
CA ILE A 52 -8.60 -13.30 -1.48
C ILE A 52 -7.37 -13.43 -2.39
N PRO A 53 -7.20 -12.58 -3.41
CA PRO A 53 -5.98 -12.56 -4.21
C PRO A 53 -4.76 -12.29 -3.32
N ILE A 54 -3.62 -12.89 -3.64
CA ILE A 54 -2.39 -12.75 -2.85
C ILE A 54 -1.96 -11.28 -2.73
N SER A 55 -2.23 -10.48 -3.75
CA SER A 55 -1.98 -9.03 -3.76
C SER A 55 -2.79 -8.25 -2.73
N ASN A 56 -3.86 -8.84 -2.18
CA ASN A 56 -4.76 -8.20 -1.23
C ASN A 56 -4.56 -8.72 0.21
N ILE A 57 -3.63 -9.65 0.44
CA ILE A 57 -3.36 -10.18 1.78
C ILE A 57 -2.84 -9.08 2.71
N ILE A 58 -1.98 -8.21 2.21
CA ILE A 58 -1.50 -7.05 2.96
C ILE A 58 -2.46 -5.89 2.68
N SER A 59 -3.31 -5.59 3.67
CA SER A 59 -4.26 -4.48 3.56
C SER A 59 -3.54 -3.13 3.54
N ASN A 60 -4.15 -2.13 2.89
CA ASN A 60 -3.62 -0.76 2.83
C ASN A 60 -3.45 -0.12 4.23
N GLU A 61 -4.24 -0.56 5.21
CA GLU A 61 -4.12 -0.11 6.61
C GLU A 61 -2.90 -0.74 7.29
N ALA A 62 -2.61 -2.00 7.00
CA ALA A 62 -1.44 -2.69 7.52
C ALA A 62 -0.13 -2.11 6.94
N VAL A 63 -0.17 -1.50 5.75
CA VAL A 63 1.00 -0.87 5.10
C VAL A 63 1.66 0.15 6.04
N ASP A 64 0.90 1.06 6.65
CA ASP A 64 1.52 2.10 7.52
C ASP A 64 2.18 1.48 8.75
N ASN A 65 1.57 0.43 9.31
CA ASN A 65 2.12 -0.31 10.45
C ASN A 65 3.35 -1.14 10.06
N LEU A 66 3.39 -1.67 8.83
CA LEU A 66 4.47 -2.51 8.31
C LEU A 66 5.70 -1.70 7.90
N PHE A 67 5.49 -0.56 7.24
CA PHE A 67 6.58 0.21 6.63
C PHE A 67 6.91 1.50 7.39
N GLY A 68 6.01 2.01 8.24
CA GLY A 68 6.30 3.11 9.16
C GLY A 68 6.88 4.38 8.52
N GLY A 69 6.54 4.70 7.27
CA GLY A 69 7.08 5.86 6.56
C GLY A 69 8.53 5.70 6.06
N LYS A 70 9.05 4.46 6.01
CA LYS A 70 10.40 4.12 5.52
C LYS A 70 10.34 3.12 4.36
N GLU A 71 9.35 3.29 3.50
CA GLU A 71 8.99 2.38 2.42
C GLU A 71 10.16 2.14 1.45
N GLU A 72 10.89 3.20 1.08
CA GLU A 72 12.04 3.15 0.17
C GLU A 72 13.16 2.22 0.67
N VAL A 73 13.27 2.01 1.98
CA VAL A 73 14.29 1.16 2.61
C VAL A 73 13.72 -0.22 2.94
N ILE A 74 12.50 -0.28 3.47
CA ILE A 74 11.93 -1.53 3.96
C ILE A 74 11.44 -2.43 2.82
N ILE A 75 10.89 -1.88 1.73
CA ILE A 75 10.41 -2.71 0.61
C ILE A 75 11.56 -3.52 -0.02
N PRO A 76 12.71 -2.93 -0.40
CA PRO A 76 13.83 -3.72 -0.92
C PRO A 76 14.35 -4.76 0.07
N LEU A 77 14.44 -4.41 1.36
CA LEU A 77 14.86 -5.35 2.40
C LEU A 77 13.89 -6.51 2.55
N LEU A 78 12.59 -6.25 2.52
CA LEU A 78 11.55 -7.27 2.60
C LEU A 78 11.57 -8.18 1.37
N MET A 79 11.70 -7.60 0.17
CA MET A 79 11.87 -8.33 -1.09
C MET A 79 13.05 -9.28 -1.05
N ASN A 80 14.21 -8.79 -0.60
CA ASN A 80 15.41 -9.59 -0.46
C ASN A 80 15.24 -10.66 0.61
N SER A 81 14.66 -10.32 1.77
CA SER A 81 14.41 -11.27 2.85
C SER A 81 13.44 -12.38 2.45
N LEU A 82 12.38 -12.06 1.71
CA LEU A 82 11.43 -13.06 1.20
C LEU A 82 12.07 -13.94 0.14
N SER A 83 12.87 -13.35 -0.75
CA SER A 83 13.64 -14.09 -1.77
C SER A 83 14.65 -15.04 -1.12
N ASP A 84 15.35 -14.58 -0.08
CA ASP A 84 16.34 -15.38 0.64
C ASP A 84 15.68 -16.45 1.51
N ALA A 85 14.52 -16.16 2.10
CA ALA A 85 13.72 -17.16 2.79
C ALA A 85 13.24 -18.26 1.83
N ALA A 86 12.75 -17.89 0.64
CA ALA A 86 12.35 -18.85 -0.39
C ALA A 86 13.52 -19.75 -0.82
N LYS A 87 14.71 -19.16 -1.05
CA LYS A 87 15.93 -19.92 -1.33
C LYS A 87 16.30 -20.87 -0.19
N LYS A 88 16.30 -20.40 1.06
CA LYS A 88 16.63 -21.22 2.24
C LYS A 88 15.65 -22.36 2.45
N ILE A 89 14.35 -22.13 2.24
CA ILE A 89 13.33 -23.18 2.29
C ILE A 89 13.64 -24.24 1.23
N LYS A 90 13.99 -23.83 0.00
CA LYS A 90 14.37 -24.74 -1.07
C LYS A 90 15.61 -25.56 -0.72
N GLU A 91 16.67 -24.91 -0.24
CA GLU A 91 17.95 -25.54 0.14
C GLU A 91 17.80 -26.52 1.31
N ASN A 92 16.96 -26.20 2.29
CA ASN A 92 16.70 -27.05 3.46
C ASN A 92 15.58 -28.08 3.24
N SER A 93 14.82 -27.96 2.15
CA SER A 93 13.79 -28.95 1.83
C SER A 93 14.42 -30.23 1.27
N GLU A 94 14.54 -31.26 2.11
CA GLU A 94 14.70 -32.65 1.66
C GLU A 94 13.57 -33.08 0.70
N PHE A 95 12.46 -32.32 0.69
CA PHE A 95 11.30 -32.49 -0.18
C PHE A 95 11.62 -32.41 -1.67
N SER A 96 12.68 -31.69 -2.07
CA SER A 96 13.15 -31.64 -3.47
C SER A 96 13.87 -32.91 -3.93
N LYS A 97 14.32 -33.77 -3.00
CA LYS A 97 14.95 -35.06 -3.32
C LYS A 97 13.98 -36.25 -3.25
N GLY A 98 12.81 -36.07 -2.63
CA GLY A 98 12.00 -37.19 -2.13
C GLY A 98 10.73 -37.56 -2.92
N LYS A 99 10.21 -36.70 -3.81
CA LYS A 99 9.09 -37.06 -4.69
C LYS A 99 9.26 -36.39 -6.04
N SER A 100 10.01 -37.06 -6.92
CA SER A 100 9.75 -36.94 -8.35
C SER A 100 8.24 -37.09 -8.53
N ILE A 101 7.58 -36.10 -9.10
CA ILE A 101 6.34 -36.37 -9.83
C ILE A 101 6.67 -37.58 -10.72
N ASN A 102 5.84 -38.62 -10.72
CA ASN A 102 6.13 -39.86 -11.46
C ASN A 102 6.67 -39.49 -12.84
N GLN A 103 7.97 -39.69 -13.05
CA GLN A 103 8.60 -39.35 -14.32
C GLN A 103 7.83 -40.11 -15.39
N VAL A 104 7.36 -39.38 -16.37
CA VAL A 104 6.62 -39.97 -17.48
C VAL A 104 7.62 -40.33 -18.57
N ASN A 105 7.43 -41.51 -19.16
CA ASN A 105 8.40 -42.11 -20.07
C ASN A 105 8.07 -41.82 -21.54
N SER A 106 7.04 -41.03 -21.83
CA SER A 106 6.66 -40.68 -23.20
C SER A 106 6.04 -39.30 -23.35
N ILE A 107 6.14 -38.75 -24.57
CA ILE A 107 5.48 -37.50 -24.96
C ILE A 107 3.94 -37.63 -24.85
N SER A 108 3.40 -38.81 -25.10
CA SER A 108 1.96 -39.07 -24.98
C SER A 108 1.47 -38.92 -23.54
N GLU A 109 2.25 -39.38 -22.56
CA GLU A 109 1.95 -39.20 -21.14
C GLU A 109 2.07 -37.73 -20.70
N LEU A 110 3.06 -36.99 -21.22
CA LEU A 110 3.16 -35.53 -21.00
C LEU A 110 1.94 -34.77 -21.54
N ARG A 111 1.46 -35.15 -22.74
CA ARG A 111 0.25 -34.56 -23.33
C ARG A 111 -0.98 -34.89 -22.48
N ALA A 112 -1.11 -36.13 -22.03
CA ALA A 112 -2.20 -36.54 -21.15
C ALA A 112 -2.17 -35.76 -19.81
N LEU A 113 -0.97 -35.50 -19.28
CA LEU A 113 -0.78 -34.69 -18.09
C LEU A 113 -1.24 -33.24 -18.32
N ASP A 114 -0.81 -32.57 -19.39
CA ASP A 114 -1.27 -31.22 -19.75
C ASP A 114 -2.80 -31.15 -19.91
N GLU A 115 -3.38 -32.09 -20.66
CA GLU A 115 -4.83 -32.20 -20.80
C GLU A 115 -5.53 -32.39 -19.45
N SER A 116 -4.98 -33.24 -18.56
CA SER A 116 -5.55 -33.47 -17.24
C SER A 116 -5.52 -32.21 -16.37
N MET A 117 -4.44 -31.41 -16.45
CA MET A 117 -4.32 -30.15 -15.76
C MET A 117 -5.33 -29.13 -16.29
N ASN A 118 -5.57 -29.11 -17.61
CA ASN A 118 -6.55 -28.20 -18.22
C ASN A 118 -8.00 -28.60 -17.94
N LYS A 119 -8.30 -29.90 -17.79
CA LYS A 119 -9.63 -30.41 -17.41
C LYS A 119 -10.04 -30.01 -15.98
N LYS A 120 -9.09 -29.73 -15.08
CA LYS A 120 -9.37 -29.28 -13.69
C LYS A 120 -9.76 -27.80 -13.63
N LYS A 121 -10.88 -27.43 -14.29
CA LYS A 121 -11.36 -26.04 -14.43
C LYS A 121 -11.45 -25.28 -13.10
N LEU A 122 -12.06 -25.89 -12.07
CA LEU A 122 -12.22 -25.27 -10.75
C LEU A 122 -10.89 -24.98 -10.06
N ALA A 123 -9.96 -25.94 -10.07
CA ALA A 123 -8.63 -25.74 -9.49
C ALA A 123 -7.86 -24.64 -10.24
N ASN A 124 -7.96 -24.61 -11.58
CA ASN A 124 -7.35 -23.57 -12.39
C ASN A 124 -7.95 -22.19 -12.11
N GLN A 125 -9.27 -22.09 -11.96
CA GLN A 125 -9.95 -20.85 -11.59
C GLN A 125 -9.50 -20.37 -10.21
N TYR A 126 -9.46 -21.27 -9.22
CA TYR A 126 -9.00 -20.97 -7.87
C TYR A 126 -7.56 -20.45 -7.84
N ILE A 127 -6.62 -21.17 -8.46
CA ILE A 127 -5.20 -20.78 -8.50
C ILE A 127 -5.04 -19.44 -9.24
N SER A 128 -5.77 -19.24 -10.34
CA SER A 128 -5.72 -17.98 -11.10
C SER A 128 -6.31 -16.80 -10.31
N ALA A 129 -7.36 -17.03 -9.51
CA ALA A 129 -7.93 -16.00 -8.64
C ALA A 129 -7.01 -15.66 -7.46
N LEU A 130 -6.29 -16.66 -6.92
CA LEU A 130 -5.35 -16.47 -5.82
C LEU A 130 -4.06 -15.76 -6.28
N LEU A 131 -3.50 -16.16 -7.42
CA LEU A 131 -2.19 -15.72 -7.88
C LEU A 131 -2.30 -14.77 -9.09
N ASN A 132 -2.55 -15.36 -10.26
CA ASN A 132 -3.02 -14.78 -11.52
C ASN A 132 -2.92 -15.88 -12.60
N GLU A 133 -3.37 -15.59 -13.82
CA GLU A 133 -3.33 -16.57 -14.92
C GLU A 133 -1.91 -16.90 -15.39
N GLU A 134 -1.02 -15.90 -15.40
CA GLU A 134 0.36 -16.05 -15.87
C GLU A 134 1.15 -16.99 -14.96
N LEU A 135 1.07 -16.80 -13.64
CA LEU A 135 1.74 -17.62 -12.65
C LEU A 135 1.17 -19.04 -12.63
N ASN A 136 -0.14 -19.20 -12.80
CA ASN A 136 -0.76 -20.51 -12.96
C ASN A 136 -0.21 -21.25 -14.20
N ALA A 137 -0.05 -20.56 -15.34
CA ALA A 137 0.55 -21.15 -16.54
C ALA A 137 2.01 -21.58 -16.31
N ILE A 138 2.81 -20.75 -15.65
CA ILE A 138 4.21 -21.05 -15.34
C ILE A 138 4.32 -22.25 -14.36
N MET A 139 3.45 -22.31 -13.34
CA MET A 139 3.39 -23.44 -12.42
C MET A 139 3.05 -24.75 -13.15
N LYS A 140 2.11 -24.73 -14.09
CA LYS A 140 1.81 -25.91 -14.92
C LYS A 140 2.99 -26.30 -15.81
N ALA A 141 3.62 -25.33 -16.48
CA ALA A 141 4.79 -25.58 -17.31
C ALA A 141 5.93 -26.23 -16.51
N LYS A 142 6.16 -25.74 -15.29
CA LYS A 142 7.10 -26.32 -14.34
C LYS A 142 6.76 -27.79 -14.04
N LEU A 143 5.51 -28.12 -13.71
CA LEU A 143 5.09 -29.50 -13.44
C LEU A 143 5.30 -30.43 -14.65
N ILE A 144 5.03 -29.95 -15.86
CA ILE A 144 5.27 -30.72 -17.10
C ILE A 144 6.78 -30.98 -17.26
N LEU A 145 7.61 -29.96 -17.07
CA LEU A 145 9.07 -30.08 -17.18
C LEU A 145 9.67 -31.00 -16.11
N GLU A 146 9.18 -30.93 -14.86
CA GLU A 146 9.57 -31.88 -13.81
C GLU A 146 9.19 -33.31 -14.18
N SER A 147 7.97 -33.51 -14.69
CA SER A 147 7.51 -34.83 -15.14
C SER A 147 8.32 -35.38 -16.32
N ALA A 148 8.85 -34.49 -17.17
CA ALA A 148 9.73 -34.83 -18.29
C ALA A 148 11.19 -35.08 -17.88
N GLY A 149 11.56 -34.91 -16.60
CA GLY A 149 12.94 -35.01 -16.13
C GLY A 149 13.82 -33.81 -16.49
N CYS A 150 13.23 -32.67 -16.86
CA CYS A 150 13.94 -31.42 -17.14
C CYS A 150 14.24 -30.64 -15.85
N ASP A 151 14.93 -31.28 -14.90
CA ASP A 151 15.12 -30.79 -13.52
C ASP A 151 15.81 -29.42 -13.43
N TYR A 152 16.74 -29.14 -14.35
CA TYR A 152 17.42 -27.85 -14.40
C TYR A 152 16.45 -26.71 -14.73
N ILE A 153 15.69 -26.85 -15.82
CA ILE A 153 14.78 -25.78 -16.29
C ILE A 153 13.62 -25.62 -15.31
N SER A 154 13.08 -26.72 -14.76
CA SER A 154 12.04 -26.63 -13.73
C SER A 154 12.53 -25.93 -12.46
N SER A 155 13.80 -26.14 -12.07
CA SER A 155 14.44 -25.42 -10.97
C SER A 155 14.57 -23.91 -11.25
N GLU A 156 14.90 -23.52 -12.48
CA GLU A 156 14.92 -22.11 -12.90
C GLU A 156 13.52 -21.48 -12.87
N LEU A 157 12.49 -22.23 -13.31
CA LEU A 157 11.10 -21.76 -13.23
C LEU A 157 10.65 -21.54 -11.78
N ASN A 158 11.13 -22.32 -10.81
CA ASN A 158 10.84 -22.04 -9.39
C ASN A 158 11.31 -20.65 -8.97
N VAL A 159 12.52 -20.24 -9.38
CA VAL A 159 13.05 -18.90 -9.05
C VAL A 159 12.17 -17.81 -9.66
N ILE A 160 11.64 -18.03 -10.87
CA ILE A 160 10.71 -17.10 -11.51
C ILE A 160 9.37 -17.07 -10.75
N ILE A 161 8.84 -18.23 -10.37
CA ILE A 161 7.60 -18.34 -9.60
C ILE A 161 7.71 -17.59 -8.28
N ASP A 162 8.82 -17.76 -7.55
CA ASP A 162 9.06 -17.07 -6.27
C ASP A 162 9.04 -15.55 -6.47
N LYS A 163 9.81 -15.05 -7.45
CA LYS A 163 9.86 -13.61 -7.76
C LYS A 163 8.49 -13.04 -8.12
N MET A 164 7.73 -13.74 -8.96
CA MET A 164 6.39 -13.31 -9.36
C MET A 164 5.42 -13.33 -8.18
N THR A 165 5.48 -14.36 -7.33
CA THR A 165 4.64 -14.47 -6.13
C THR A 165 4.90 -13.32 -5.16
N ILE A 166 6.18 -13.03 -4.89
CA ILE A 166 6.58 -11.92 -4.02
C ILE A 166 6.15 -10.58 -4.63
N ASN A 167 6.35 -10.38 -5.93
CA ASN A 167 5.90 -9.18 -6.62
C ASN A 167 4.38 -8.99 -6.49
N LEU A 168 3.59 -10.04 -6.71
CA LEU A 168 2.13 -9.98 -6.57
C LEU A 168 1.73 -9.59 -5.15
N LEU A 169 2.31 -10.24 -4.15
CA LEU A 169 2.07 -9.95 -2.73
C LEU A 169 2.31 -8.48 -2.38
N LEU A 170 3.36 -7.86 -2.95
CA LEU A 170 3.75 -6.49 -2.61
C LEU A 170 3.21 -5.42 -3.56
N THR A 171 2.58 -5.78 -4.68
CA THR A 171 2.14 -4.82 -5.70
C THR A 171 1.17 -3.78 -5.14
N ASN A 172 0.13 -4.19 -4.43
CA ASN A 172 -0.85 -3.24 -3.87
C ASN A 172 -0.28 -2.40 -2.73
N PRO A 173 0.45 -2.97 -1.76
CA PRO A 173 1.20 -2.18 -0.78
C PRO A 173 2.05 -1.08 -1.44
N ILE A 174 2.85 -1.43 -2.45
CA ILE A 174 3.70 -0.48 -3.18
C ILE A 174 2.87 0.61 -3.86
N ASN A 175 1.76 0.25 -4.49
CA ASN A 175 0.89 1.21 -5.17
C ASN A 175 0.20 2.16 -4.18
N ALA A 176 -0.22 1.67 -3.02
CA ALA A 176 -0.81 2.48 -1.96
C ALA A 176 0.17 3.53 -1.44
N ILE A 177 1.44 3.15 -1.27
CA ILE A 177 2.53 4.04 -0.86
C ILE A 177 2.75 5.13 -1.91
N LYS A 178 2.95 4.76 -3.17
CA LYS A 178 3.16 5.72 -4.27
C LYS A 178 2.01 6.73 -4.36
N LYS A 179 0.77 6.28 -4.16
CA LYS A 179 -0.39 7.18 -4.15
C LYS A 179 -0.34 8.18 -3.00
N LYS A 180 0.08 7.75 -1.80
CA LYS A 180 0.24 8.65 -0.63
C LYS A 180 1.33 9.70 -0.88
N GLU A 181 2.46 9.31 -1.48
CA GLU A 181 3.54 10.24 -1.83
C GLU A 181 3.07 11.32 -2.81
N ILE A 182 2.34 10.93 -3.86
CA ILE A 182 1.77 11.88 -4.83
C ILE A 182 0.84 12.86 -4.12
N ILE A 183 -0.08 12.38 -3.27
CA ILE A 183 -1.00 13.24 -2.51
C ILE A 183 -0.25 14.18 -1.56
N SER A 184 0.80 13.68 -0.90
CA SER A 184 1.64 14.46 0.01
C SER A 184 2.37 15.58 -0.74
N GLU A 185 2.94 15.27 -1.91
CA GLU A 185 3.64 16.24 -2.74
C GLU A 185 2.66 17.27 -3.34
N ASP A 186 1.47 16.84 -3.76
CA ASP A 186 0.42 17.76 -4.23
C ASP A 186 -0.04 18.70 -3.11
N ARG A 187 -0.24 18.20 -1.89
CA ARG A 187 -0.54 19.04 -0.70
C ARG A 187 0.59 20.02 -0.41
N ARG A 188 1.84 19.59 -0.53
CA ARG A 188 3.03 20.44 -0.34
C ARG A 188 3.10 21.55 -1.40
N LYS A 189 2.82 21.22 -2.66
CA LYS A 189 2.75 22.20 -3.77
C LYS A 189 1.61 23.19 -3.59
N ALA A 190 0.41 22.73 -3.23
CA ALA A 190 -0.73 23.58 -2.94
C ALA A 190 -0.46 24.52 -1.75
N GLY A 191 0.21 24.04 -0.70
CA GLY A 191 0.59 24.84 0.46
C GLY A 191 1.60 25.95 0.14
N LYS A 192 2.53 25.74 -0.81
CA LYS A 192 3.53 26.74 -1.20
C LYS A 192 2.95 27.99 -1.88
N GLY A 193 1.80 27.87 -2.54
CA GLY A 193 1.13 29.01 -3.20
C GLY A 193 0.24 29.84 -2.28
N ASN A 194 -0.13 29.32 -1.11
CA ASN A 194 -1.08 29.96 -0.21
C ASN A 194 -0.35 30.82 0.84
N ILE A 195 0.23 31.94 0.37
CA ILE A 195 0.85 32.92 1.28
C ILE A 195 -0.29 33.61 2.03
N SER A 196 -0.39 33.38 3.35
CA SER A 196 -1.34 34.11 4.18
C SER A 196 -1.17 35.62 3.96
N PRO A 197 -2.26 36.38 3.78
CA PRO A 197 -2.19 37.84 3.59
C PRO A 197 -1.51 38.54 4.78
N HIS A 198 -1.42 37.87 5.94
CA HIS A 198 -0.83 38.39 7.16
C HIS A 198 0.69 38.22 7.24
N LYS A 199 1.32 37.42 6.37
CA LYS A 199 2.76 37.14 6.42
C LYS A 199 3.58 38.44 6.39
N ASN A 200 3.28 39.33 5.45
CA ASN A 200 4.01 40.59 5.29
C ASN A 200 3.82 41.52 6.50
N THR A 201 2.59 41.63 7.00
CA THR A 201 2.28 42.45 8.18
C THR A 201 2.98 41.92 9.43
N ALA A 202 2.98 40.60 9.63
CA ALA A 202 3.66 39.95 10.75
C ALA A 202 5.18 40.22 10.72
N ILE A 203 5.80 40.09 9.54
CA ILE A 203 7.24 40.35 9.36
C ILE A 203 7.56 41.84 9.60
N LYS A 204 6.72 42.78 9.12
CA LYS A 204 6.90 44.22 9.36
C LYS A 204 6.86 44.55 10.85
N ILE A 205 5.82 44.11 11.56
CA ILE A 205 5.67 44.33 13.01
C ILE A 205 6.85 43.69 13.77
N ALA A 206 7.27 42.49 13.40
CA ALA A 206 8.40 41.81 14.04
C ALA A 206 9.71 42.59 13.86
N LYS A 207 9.98 43.09 12.65
CA LYS A 207 11.13 43.94 12.36
C LYS A 207 11.13 45.20 13.24
N ASP A 208 10.03 45.97 13.22
CA ASP A 208 9.90 47.18 14.02
C ASP A 208 10.03 46.92 15.52
N THR A 209 9.54 45.76 15.97
CA THR A 209 9.63 45.34 17.37
C THR A 209 11.05 44.93 17.75
N TRP A 210 11.79 44.24 16.88
CA TRP A 210 13.19 43.89 17.11
C TRP A 210 14.12 45.10 17.03
N ASP A 211 13.82 46.10 16.19
CA ASP A 211 14.56 47.36 16.17
C ASP A 211 14.48 48.08 17.54
N LYS A 212 13.33 48.00 18.22
CA LYS A 212 13.13 48.58 19.56
C LYS A 212 13.58 47.67 20.70
N TYR A 213 13.36 46.37 20.56
CA TYR A 213 13.62 45.32 21.54
C TYR A 213 14.50 44.24 20.90
N PRO A 214 15.80 44.49 20.72
CA PRO A 214 16.68 43.60 19.95
C PRO A 214 16.96 42.26 20.66
N ASN A 215 16.57 42.14 21.94
CA ASN A 215 16.63 40.90 22.70
C ASN A 215 15.29 40.11 22.70
N ALA A 216 14.23 40.59 22.05
CA ALA A 216 12.94 39.91 22.01
C ALA A 216 13.05 38.52 21.38
N SER A 217 12.53 37.49 22.07
CA SER A 217 12.61 36.11 21.61
C SER A 217 11.63 35.84 20.47
N GLN A 218 12.05 35.03 19.49
CA GLN A 218 11.16 34.58 18.40
C GLN A 218 9.90 33.88 18.90
N GLY A 219 10.01 33.08 19.97
CA GLY A 219 8.85 32.41 20.58
C GLY A 219 7.84 33.43 21.13
N GLY A 220 8.30 34.38 21.95
CA GLY A 220 7.45 35.46 22.45
C GLY A 220 6.88 36.33 21.32
N MET A 221 7.63 36.54 20.24
CA MET A 221 7.16 37.33 19.09
C MET A 221 6.01 36.62 18.36
N ALA A 222 6.13 35.31 18.17
CA ALA A 222 5.07 34.51 17.54
C ALA A 222 3.79 34.51 18.37
N ASP A 223 3.90 34.40 19.71
CA ASP A 223 2.75 34.40 20.62
C ASP A 223 2.06 35.78 20.65
N GLU A 224 2.82 36.87 20.79
CA GLU A 224 2.27 38.23 20.77
C GLU A 224 1.59 38.56 19.42
N LEU A 225 2.20 38.16 18.29
CA LEU A 225 1.59 38.33 16.96
C LEU A 225 0.32 37.50 16.80
N PHE A 226 0.30 36.26 17.32
CA PHE A 226 -0.91 35.43 17.33
C PHE A 226 -2.04 36.11 18.09
N HIS A 227 -1.77 36.70 19.25
CA HIS A 227 -2.77 37.45 20.01
C HIS A 227 -3.25 38.70 19.25
N TYR A 228 -2.32 39.47 18.66
CA TYR A 228 -2.64 40.66 17.87
C TYR A 228 -3.58 40.37 16.69
N PHE A 229 -3.32 39.31 15.92
CA PHE A 229 -4.17 38.95 14.80
C PHE A 229 -5.52 38.34 15.24
N ARG A 230 -5.53 37.58 16.34
CA ARG A 230 -6.76 37.02 16.93
C ARG A 230 -7.73 38.09 17.41
N GLU A 231 -7.23 39.15 18.03
CA GLU A 231 -8.06 40.25 18.55
C GLU A 231 -8.69 41.07 17.41
N LYS A 232 -8.01 41.18 16.28
CA LYS A 232 -8.46 42.03 15.17
C LYS A 232 -9.27 41.31 14.10
N ARG A 233 -9.12 39.98 13.95
CA ARG A 233 -9.67 39.26 12.78
C ARG A 233 -10.02 37.80 13.04
N ASN A 234 -10.96 37.28 12.22
CA ASN A 234 -11.37 35.87 12.24
C ASN A 234 -10.43 34.94 11.47
N ASP A 235 -9.58 35.46 10.57
CA ASP A 235 -8.62 34.71 9.75
C ASP A 235 -7.22 34.67 10.37
N ASN A 236 -7.16 34.41 11.68
CA ASN A 236 -5.96 34.46 12.48
C ASN A 236 -4.95 33.33 12.10
N PRO A 237 -3.70 33.67 11.74
CA PRO A 237 -2.69 32.67 11.47
C PRO A 237 -2.29 31.90 12.74
N ALA A 238 -2.03 30.60 12.62
CA ALA A 238 -1.56 29.79 13.74
C ALA A 238 -0.16 30.23 14.21
N SER A 239 0.12 30.19 15.52
CA SER A 239 1.43 30.58 16.09
C SER A 239 2.60 29.82 15.44
N GLY A 240 2.41 28.55 15.10
CA GLY A 240 3.41 27.76 14.36
C GLY A 240 3.74 28.32 12.98
N ALA A 241 2.73 28.80 12.22
CA ALA A 241 2.94 29.42 10.92
C ALA A 241 3.70 30.75 11.05
N ILE A 242 3.33 31.59 12.03
CA ILE A 242 4.03 32.85 12.33
C ILE A 242 5.50 32.56 12.67
N LYS A 243 5.76 31.58 13.54
CA LYS A 243 7.12 31.19 13.92
C LYS A 243 7.96 30.77 12.71
N SER A 244 7.39 30.00 11.78
CA SER A 244 8.06 29.62 10.53
C SER A 244 8.37 30.85 9.67
N TRP A 245 7.42 31.77 9.47
CA TRP A 245 7.67 33.00 8.71
C TRP A 245 8.78 33.86 9.31
N LEU A 246 8.81 33.98 10.64
CA LEU A 246 9.88 34.70 11.35
C LEU A 246 11.24 34.02 11.13
N SER A 247 11.29 32.69 11.14
CA SER A 247 12.52 31.94 10.89
C SER A 247 13.01 32.13 9.44
N GLU A 248 12.09 32.04 8.48
CA GLU A 248 12.37 32.21 7.05
C GLU A 248 12.81 33.63 6.70
N SER A 249 12.36 34.64 7.46
CA SER A 249 12.70 36.04 7.19
C SER A 249 14.18 36.38 7.44
N GLY A 250 14.89 35.57 8.24
CA GLY A 250 16.28 35.85 8.63
C GLY A 250 16.47 37.07 9.53
N LEU A 251 15.38 37.69 10.01
CA LEU A 251 15.42 38.93 10.81
C LEU A 251 15.58 38.70 12.32
N ASN A 252 15.52 37.45 12.78
CA ASN A 252 15.59 37.12 14.21
C ASN A 252 16.95 37.52 14.81
N PRO A 253 17.01 38.44 15.78
CA PRO A 253 18.27 38.89 16.36
C PRO A 253 18.99 37.75 17.07
N ASN A 254 20.31 37.64 16.93
CA ASN A 254 21.11 36.66 17.66
C ASN A 254 21.67 37.22 18.99
N ILE A 255 20.81 37.83 19.81
CA ILE A 255 21.20 38.48 21.07
C ILE A 255 20.73 37.65 22.28
N THR A 256 21.61 37.51 23.27
CA THR A 256 21.36 36.86 24.57
C THR A 256 21.63 37.84 25.73
N PRO A 257 20.87 37.80 26.84
CA PRO A 257 19.75 36.90 27.12
C PRO A 257 18.48 37.28 26.33
N LYS A 258 17.64 36.29 26.06
CA LYS A 258 16.36 36.49 25.36
C LYS A 258 15.30 37.07 26.30
N ASN A 259 14.53 38.03 25.81
CA ASN A 259 13.42 38.66 26.51
C ASN A 259 12.07 38.19 25.97
N ARG A 260 11.14 37.85 26.85
CA ARG A 260 9.73 37.57 26.53
C ARG A 260 8.77 38.68 26.96
N LYS A 261 9.24 39.66 27.74
CA LYS A 261 8.46 40.81 28.22
C LYS A 261 8.71 42.00 27.32
N PHE A 262 7.96 42.12 26.24
CA PHE A 262 7.96 43.27 25.35
C PHE A 262 6.54 43.51 24.83
N LYS A 263 6.33 44.62 24.13
CA LYS A 263 5.08 44.89 23.43
C LYS A 263 5.37 45.03 21.94
N LEU A 264 4.46 44.57 21.10
CA LEU A 264 4.56 44.76 19.66
C LEU A 264 4.62 46.24 19.31
N VAL A 265 5.55 46.60 18.42
CA VAL A 265 5.66 47.92 17.82
C VAL A 265 4.84 47.91 16.54
N ILE A 266 3.69 48.58 16.57
CA ILE A 266 2.77 48.68 15.44
C ILE A 266 2.83 50.13 14.95
N LYS A 267 3.49 50.34 13.81
CA LYS A 267 3.48 51.63 13.10
C LYS A 267 2.42 51.56 12.01
N GLU A 268 1.53 52.55 11.97
CA GLU A 268 0.54 52.71 10.89
C GLU A 268 1.24 52.77 9.53
#